data_AF-A0AA87K7G6-F1
#
_entry.id   AF-A0AA87K7G6-F1
#
_cell.length_a   1.000
_cell.length_b   1.000
_cell.length_c   1.000
_cell.angle_alpha   90.00
_cell.angle_beta   90.00
_cell.angle_gamma   90.00
#
_symmetry.space_group_name_H-M   'P 1'
#
loop_
_entity.id
_entity.type
_entity.pdbx_description
1 polymer ?
#
loop_
_entity_poly.entity_id
_entity_poly.type
_entity_poly.pdbx_seq_one_letter_code
_entity_poly.pdbx_strand_id
1 'polypeptide(L)'
;MKYKGYLIDLDGTIYLGKEPIPAGKRFVEALQKKELPFLFVTNNTTRSPETVAQRLADEFAIHVAPATIYTASLATIDFMKDHGRGNKVFVIGEAGLIDLILAAGFEWDDQNPDYVVVGLDNDVTYEKFVLATLAIQKGATFIGTNPDKNIPTERGLLPGAGSLIAMVETATQTPPIFIGKPEAIIMDKAVAHLGLPKEEVIMVGDNYETDICSGIRNGIDSLLVLSGFTPKSAVPRLPEPPTYVIDSLDEWDFDQ
;
A
#
# COMPACT_ATOMS: atom_id res chain seq x y z
N MET A 1 -2.68 5.68 -26.89
CA MET A 1 -3.15 5.54 -25.49
C MET A 1 -3.62 4.13 -25.22
N LYS A 2 -2.64 3.24 -25.02
CA LYS A 2 -2.81 1.88 -24.52
C LYS A 2 -3.36 1.89 -23.09
N TYR A 3 -2.86 2.77 -22.23
CA TYR A 3 -3.30 2.89 -20.84
C TYR A 3 -4.23 4.08 -20.65
N LYS A 4 -5.32 3.85 -19.92
CA LYS A 4 -6.30 4.86 -19.54
C LYS A 4 -6.30 5.12 -18.04
N GLY A 5 -5.64 4.29 -17.23
CA GLY A 5 -5.58 4.45 -15.78
C GLY A 5 -4.20 4.16 -15.21
N TYR A 6 -3.86 4.84 -14.12
CA TYR A 6 -2.55 4.71 -13.47
C TYR A 6 -2.70 4.39 -11.99
N LEU A 7 -2.06 3.30 -11.54
CA LEU A 7 -1.81 3.04 -10.12
C LEU A 7 -0.38 3.46 -9.83
N ILE A 8 -0.16 4.31 -8.84
CA ILE A 8 1.13 5.00 -8.66
C ILE A 8 1.59 4.84 -7.22
N ASP A 9 2.79 4.31 -6.99
CA ASP A 9 3.39 4.36 -5.67
C ASP A 9 3.76 5.80 -5.25
N LEU A 10 3.94 6.05 -3.95
CA LEU A 10 4.31 7.37 -3.44
C LEU A 10 5.80 7.50 -3.12
N ASP A 11 6.34 6.67 -2.24
CA ASP A 11 7.65 6.89 -1.62
C ASP A 11 8.73 6.12 -2.38
N GLY A 12 9.61 6.87 -3.04
CA GLY A 12 10.57 6.40 -4.04
C GLY A 12 10.14 6.73 -5.49
N THR A 13 8.87 7.06 -5.71
CA THR A 13 8.30 7.36 -7.04
C THR A 13 7.91 8.83 -7.20
N ILE A 14 7.19 9.42 -6.24
CA ILE A 14 6.73 10.83 -6.26
C ILE A 14 7.60 11.73 -5.40
N TYR A 15 8.08 11.21 -4.29
CA TYR A 15 9.04 11.83 -3.37
C TYR A 15 9.91 10.73 -2.76
N LEU A 16 11.03 11.07 -2.13
CA LEU A 16 11.86 10.14 -1.37
C LEU A 16 12.02 10.66 0.07
N GLY A 17 11.26 10.10 1.00
CA GLY A 17 11.20 10.60 2.37
C GLY A 17 10.69 12.06 2.43
N LYS A 18 11.61 13.01 2.61
CA LYS A 18 11.33 14.47 2.61
C LYS A 18 11.75 15.16 1.30
N GLU A 19 12.53 14.48 0.47
CA GLU A 19 13.07 15.06 -0.76
C GLU A 19 12.05 14.91 -1.90
N PRO A 20 11.68 16.00 -2.61
CA PRO A 20 10.81 15.88 -3.77
C PRO A 20 11.50 15.13 -4.91
N ILE A 21 10.73 14.37 -5.70
CA ILE A 21 11.16 13.92 -7.03
C ILE A 21 10.48 14.85 -8.04
N PRO A 22 11.18 15.84 -8.65
CA PRO A 22 10.53 16.83 -9.50
C PRO A 22 9.78 16.24 -10.70
N ALA A 23 10.26 15.11 -11.23
CA ALA A 23 9.59 14.38 -12.31
C ALA A 23 8.26 13.77 -11.84
N GLY A 24 8.15 13.36 -10.56
CA GLY A 24 6.91 12.86 -9.96
C GLY A 24 5.80 13.89 -9.96
N LYS A 25 6.10 15.14 -9.58
CA LYS A 25 5.15 16.25 -9.70
C LYS A 25 4.68 16.46 -11.15
N ARG A 26 5.62 16.55 -12.10
CA ARG A 26 5.28 16.77 -13.51
C ARG A 26 4.47 15.62 -14.11
N PHE A 27 4.72 14.38 -13.67
CA PHE A 27 3.96 13.21 -14.07
C PHE A 27 2.49 13.33 -13.64
N VAL A 28 2.24 13.72 -12.39
CA VAL A 28 0.87 13.94 -11.87
C VAL A 28 0.19 15.12 -12.59
N GLU A 29 0.89 16.23 -12.81
CA GLU A 29 0.36 17.38 -13.57
C GLU A 29 0.00 16.98 -15.01
N ALA A 30 0.80 16.11 -15.65
CA ALA A 30 0.52 15.60 -16.99
C ALA A 30 -0.74 14.72 -17.02
N LEU A 31 -0.90 13.83 -16.04
CA LEU A 31 -2.12 13.02 -15.86
C LEU A 31 -3.36 13.89 -15.70
N GLN A 32 -3.30 14.88 -14.81
CA GLN A 32 -4.39 15.83 -14.57
C GLN A 32 -4.74 16.63 -15.83
N LYS A 33 -3.73 17.14 -16.54
CA LYS A 33 -3.91 17.90 -17.79
C LYS A 33 -4.55 17.07 -18.90
N LYS A 34 -4.24 15.77 -18.96
CA LYS A 34 -4.81 14.82 -19.93
C LYS A 34 -6.13 14.19 -19.46
N GLU A 35 -6.62 14.55 -18.26
CA GLU A 35 -7.81 13.97 -17.64
C GLU A 35 -7.73 12.44 -17.51
N LEU A 36 -6.52 11.89 -17.32
CA LEU A 36 -6.30 10.47 -17.13
C LEU A 36 -6.52 10.12 -15.65
N PRO A 37 -7.44 9.18 -15.32
CA PRO A 37 -7.67 8.77 -13.95
C PRO A 37 -6.43 8.08 -13.36
N PHE A 38 -6.15 8.38 -12.10
CA PHE A 38 -5.07 7.75 -11.36
C PHE A 38 -5.41 7.59 -9.88
N LEU A 39 -4.79 6.58 -9.26
CA LEU A 39 -4.79 6.39 -7.81
C LEU A 39 -3.36 6.25 -7.33
N PHE A 40 -3.03 6.94 -6.24
CA PHE A 40 -1.86 6.63 -5.46
C PHE A 40 -2.14 5.41 -4.60
N VAL A 41 -1.34 4.35 -4.74
CA VAL A 41 -1.49 3.08 -4.02
C VAL A 41 -0.31 2.89 -3.09
N THR A 42 -0.55 2.94 -1.77
CA THR A 42 0.52 2.88 -0.75
C THR A 42 0.25 1.83 0.33
N ASN A 43 1.31 1.12 0.74
CA ASN A 43 1.29 0.19 1.87
C ASN A 43 1.27 0.89 3.24
N ASN A 44 1.48 2.21 3.28
CA ASN A 44 1.52 2.94 4.53
C ASN A 44 0.12 3.01 5.18
N THR A 45 -0.01 2.45 6.38
CA THR A 45 -1.25 2.42 7.18
C THR A 45 -1.29 3.45 8.31
N THR A 46 -0.27 4.31 8.41
CA THR A 46 -0.14 5.28 9.52
C THR A 46 -0.87 6.61 9.28
N ARG A 47 -1.37 6.84 8.07
CA ARG A 47 -1.96 8.14 7.66
C ARG A 47 -3.27 7.95 6.93
N SER A 48 -4.19 8.90 7.13
CA SER A 48 -5.45 8.96 6.39
C SER A 48 -5.22 9.48 4.95
N PRO A 49 -6.13 9.18 4.01
CA PRO A 49 -6.12 9.76 2.67
C PRO A 49 -5.98 11.29 2.65
N GLU A 50 -6.70 11.98 3.55
CA GLU A 50 -6.67 13.44 3.69
C GLU A 50 -5.29 13.91 4.15
N THR A 51 -4.69 13.21 5.10
CA THR A 51 -3.34 13.52 5.59
C THR A 51 -2.28 13.35 4.49
N VAL A 52 -2.42 12.31 3.67
CA VAL A 52 -1.51 12.08 2.52
C VAL A 52 -1.70 13.15 1.45
N ALA A 53 -2.95 13.48 1.09
CA ALA A 53 -3.24 14.52 0.11
C ALA A 53 -2.77 15.90 0.57
N GLN A 54 -3.00 16.26 1.84
CA GLN A 54 -2.53 17.51 2.42
C GLN A 54 -1.01 17.60 2.39
N ARG A 55 -0.32 16.51 2.72
CA ARG A 55 1.14 16.43 2.62
C ARG A 55 1.64 16.63 1.19
N LEU A 56 1.01 15.97 0.21
CA LEU A 56 1.35 16.15 -1.20
C LEU A 56 1.25 17.61 -1.63
N ALA A 57 0.22 18.32 -1.15
CA ALA A 57 0.06 19.75 -1.43
C ALA A 57 1.12 20.61 -0.73
N ASP A 58 1.32 20.42 0.57
CA ASP A 58 2.16 21.29 1.39
C ASP A 58 3.66 21.09 1.17
N GLU A 59 4.11 19.83 1.08
CA GLU A 59 5.54 19.51 0.98
C GLU A 59 6.02 19.44 -0.48
N PHE A 60 5.15 19.06 -1.41
CA PHE A 60 5.54 18.74 -2.79
C PHE A 60 4.81 19.55 -3.86
N ALA A 61 3.89 20.44 -3.45
CA ALA A 61 3.07 21.26 -4.36
C ALA A 61 2.29 20.42 -5.40
N ILE A 62 1.86 19.22 -5.00
CA ILE A 62 1.02 18.30 -5.78
C ILE A 62 -0.39 18.34 -5.19
N HIS A 63 -1.32 18.93 -5.93
CA HIS A 63 -2.68 19.14 -5.45
C HIS A 63 -3.61 18.07 -6.01
N VAL A 64 -4.09 17.18 -5.14
CA VAL A 64 -4.97 16.06 -5.50
C VAL A 64 -6.09 15.91 -4.47
N ALA A 65 -7.21 15.31 -4.88
CA ALA A 65 -8.29 15.01 -3.96
C ALA A 65 -7.92 13.81 -3.07
N PRO A 66 -8.38 13.74 -1.80
CA PRO A 66 -8.17 12.56 -0.95
C PRO A 66 -8.65 11.25 -1.59
N ALA A 67 -9.69 11.32 -2.44
CA ALA A 67 -10.21 10.18 -3.20
C ALA A 67 -9.19 9.56 -4.18
N THR A 68 -8.11 10.26 -4.55
CA THR A 68 -7.04 9.69 -5.36
C THR A 68 -6.02 8.91 -4.52
N ILE A 69 -6.20 8.79 -3.20
CA ILE A 69 -5.30 8.04 -2.31
C ILE A 69 -5.98 6.75 -1.88
N TYR A 70 -5.35 5.62 -2.21
CA TYR A 70 -5.78 4.30 -1.80
C TYR A 70 -4.70 3.62 -0.96
N THR A 71 -4.94 3.50 0.34
CA THR A 71 -3.99 2.94 1.30
C THR A 71 -4.29 1.48 1.62
N ALA A 72 -3.31 0.74 2.13
CA ALA A 72 -3.54 -0.59 2.69
C ALA A 72 -4.57 -0.60 3.82
N SER A 73 -4.78 0.51 4.54
CA SER A 73 -5.87 0.64 5.52
C SER A 73 -7.25 0.56 4.83
N LEU A 74 -7.45 1.31 3.74
CA LEU A 74 -8.71 1.28 2.99
C LEU A 74 -8.95 -0.09 2.36
N ALA A 75 -7.91 -0.69 1.75
CA ALA A 75 -8.00 -2.04 1.21
C ALA A 75 -8.34 -3.09 2.28
N THR A 76 -7.83 -2.92 3.51
CA THR A 76 -8.14 -3.80 4.64
C THR A 76 -9.61 -3.68 5.04
N ILE A 77 -10.13 -2.46 5.12
CA ILE A 77 -11.54 -2.18 5.41
C ILE A 77 -12.44 -2.81 4.35
N ASP A 78 -12.15 -2.56 3.08
CA ASP A 78 -12.92 -3.09 1.96
C ASP A 78 -12.85 -4.62 1.93
N PHE A 79 -11.71 -5.22 2.28
CA PHE A 79 -11.60 -6.68 2.40
C PHE A 79 -12.49 -7.21 3.52
N MET A 80 -12.44 -6.63 4.72
CA MET A 80 -13.25 -7.08 5.84
C MET A 80 -14.75 -6.96 5.54
N LYS A 81 -15.18 -5.87 4.87
CA LYS A 81 -16.57 -5.68 4.43
C LYS A 81 -17.03 -6.77 3.47
N ASP A 82 -16.22 -7.10 2.46
CA ASP A 82 -16.55 -8.17 1.51
C ASP A 82 -16.52 -9.55 2.17
N HIS A 83 -15.61 -9.74 3.15
CA HIS A 83 -15.45 -11.01 3.84
C HIS A 83 -16.65 -11.33 4.76
N GLY A 84 -17.28 -10.32 5.35
CA GLY A 84 -18.61 -10.44 5.98
C GLY A 84 -18.68 -11.40 7.18
N ARG A 85 -17.62 -11.50 7.99
CA ARG A 85 -17.57 -12.40 9.17
C ARG A 85 -17.98 -11.75 10.49
N GLY A 86 -18.44 -10.51 10.42
CA GLY A 86 -18.87 -9.72 11.56
C GLY A 86 -18.30 -8.31 11.48
N ASN A 87 -18.34 -7.57 12.57
CA ASN A 87 -17.87 -6.19 12.64
C ASN A 87 -16.95 -5.93 13.84
N LYS A 88 -16.62 -6.94 14.64
CA LYS A 88 -15.73 -6.79 15.79
C LYS A 88 -14.27 -6.94 15.40
N VAL A 89 -13.44 -6.04 15.88
CA VAL A 89 -12.03 -5.97 15.48
C VAL A 89 -11.12 -5.66 16.65
N PHE A 90 -9.95 -6.30 16.65
CA PHE A 90 -8.81 -5.90 17.45
C PHE A 90 -7.66 -5.52 16.51
N VAL A 91 -7.06 -4.35 16.73
CA VAL A 91 -6.04 -3.81 15.83
C VAL A 91 -4.74 -3.55 16.59
N ILE A 92 -3.64 -4.07 16.06
CA ILE A 92 -2.28 -3.59 16.36
C ILE A 92 -1.90 -2.65 15.22
N GLY A 93 -1.85 -1.35 15.50
CA GLY A 93 -1.55 -0.36 14.46
C GLY A 93 -1.62 1.09 14.96
N GLU A 94 -1.18 2.01 14.11
CA GLU A 94 -1.29 3.45 14.33
C GLU A 94 -2.72 3.98 14.15
N ALA A 95 -2.96 5.23 14.57
CA ALA A 95 -4.25 5.91 14.45
C ALA A 95 -4.80 5.93 13.01
N GLY A 96 -3.93 6.10 12.00
CA GLY A 96 -4.33 6.05 10.58
C GLY A 96 -4.92 4.71 10.11
N LEU A 97 -4.76 3.64 10.89
CA LEU A 97 -5.42 2.36 10.65
C LEU A 97 -6.66 2.21 11.54
N ILE A 98 -6.49 2.44 12.85
CA ILE A 98 -7.55 2.26 13.85
C ILE A 98 -8.74 3.18 13.55
N ASP A 99 -8.50 4.48 13.38
CA ASP A 99 -9.57 5.47 13.23
C ASP A 99 -10.38 5.21 11.95
N LEU A 100 -9.71 4.83 10.85
CA LEU A 100 -10.37 4.50 9.59
C LEU A 100 -11.24 3.24 9.72
N ILE A 101 -10.74 2.20 10.39
CA ILE A 101 -11.49 0.96 10.61
C ILE A 101 -12.75 1.24 11.45
N LEU A 102 -12.62 2.00 12.54
CA LEU A 102 -13.75 2.36 13.40
C LEU A 102 -14.75 3.27 12.67
N ALA A 103 -14.26 4.26 11.92
CA ALA A 103 -15.11 5.14 11.10
C ALA A 103 -15.87 4.37 10.00
N ALA A 104 -15.34 3.22 9.56
CA ALA A 104 -16.00 2.35 8.59
C ALA A 104 -17.11 1.45 9.19
N GLY A 105 -17.37 1.54 10.51
CA GLY A 105 -18.44 0.82 11.19
C GLY A 105 -18.01 -0.47 11.89
N PHE A 106 -16.71 -0.73 12.01
CA PHE A 106 -16.20 -1.81 12.86
C PHE A 106 -16.15 -1.36 14.33
N GLU A 107 -16.37 -2.31 15.22
CA GLU A 107 -16.41 -2.10 16.67
C GLU A 107 -15.19 -2.72 17.33
N TRP A 108 -14.56 -2.00 18.25
CA TRP A 108 -13.43 -2.51 19.00
C TRP A 108 -13.86 -3.63 19.96
N ASP A 109 -13.22 -4.80 19.89
CA ASP A 109 -13.39 -5.91 20.84
C ASP A 109 -12.05 -6.62 21.05
N ASP A 110 -11.45 -6.49 22.23
CA ASP A 110 -10.18 -7.12 22.58
C ASP A 110 -10.32 -8.51 23.23
N GLN A 111 -11.55 -9.01 23.39
CA GLN A 111 -11.82 -10.30 24.03
C GLN A 111 -12.16 -11.38 23.01
N ASN A 112 -13.09 -11.07 22.09
CA ASN A 112 -13.61 -11.99 21.07
C ASN A 112 -13.89 -11.23 19.75
N PRO A 113 -12.86 -10.68 19.09
CA PRO A 113 -13.04 -10.04 17.79
C PRO A 113 -13.29 -11.06 16.67
N ASP A 114 -13.98 -10.62 15.62
CA ASP A 114 -14.12 -11.36 14.37
C ASP A 114 -12.83 -11.27 13.52
N TYR A 115 -12.12 -10.14 13.65
CA TYR A 115 -10.89 -9.83 12.92
C TYR A 115 -9.78 -9.38 13.87
N VAL A 116 -8.57 -9.88 13.63
CA VAL A 116 -7.33 -9.35 14.21
C VAL A 116 -6.51 -8.75 13.08
N VAL A 117 -6.38 -7.43 13.08
CA VAL A 117 -5.62 -6.68 12.06
C VAL A 117 -4.29 -6.25 12.65
N VAL A 118 -3.19 -6.60 12.01
CA VAL A 118 -1.84 -6.23 12.43
C VAL A 118 -1.17 -5.40 11.34
N GLY A 119 -0.74 -4.20 11.71
CA GLY A 119 0.08 -3.30 10.91
C GLY A 119 1.27 -2.79 11.71
N LEU A 120 1.88 -1.71 11.22
CA LEU A 120 2.95 -1.03 11.96
C LEU A 120 2.36 -0.30 13.17
N ASP A 121 2.97 -0.48 14.33
CA ASP A 121 2.64 0.17 15.60
C ASP A 121 3.94 0.47 16.34
N ASN A 122 4.30 1.75 16.44
CA ASN A 122 5.54 2.18 17.09
C ASN A 122 5.50 2.01 18.62
N ASP A 123 4.30 1.93 19.18
CA ASP A 123 4.03 1.76 20.61
C ASP A 123 3.47 0.35 20.90
N VAL A 124 3.87 -0.63 20.09
CA VAL A 124 3.45 -2.02 20.28
C VAL A 124 4.01 -2.56 21.60
N THR A 125 3.16 -3.27 22.35
CA THR A 125 3.54 -3.88 23.62
C THR A 125 3.40 -5.40 23.53
N TYR A 126 4.07 -6.12 24.42
CA TYR A 126 3.90 -7.56 24.53
C TYR A 126 2.44 -7.96 24.79
N GLU A 127 1.71 -7.16 25.58
CA GLU A 127 0.30 -7.42 25.87
C GLU A 127 -0.59 -7.34 24.62
N LYS A 128 -0.36 -6.37 23.72
CA LYS A 128 -1.07 -6.30 22.43
C LYS A 128 -0.89 -7.60 21.63
N PHE A 129 0.32 -8.17 21.62
CA PHE A 129 0.58 -9.44 20.96
C PHE A 129 -0.09 -10.64 21.65
N VAL A 130 -0.17 -10.65 22.98
CA VAL A 130 -0.89 -11.68 23.74
C VAL A 130 -2.37 -11.66 23.34
N LEU A 131 -3.00 -10.49 23.32
CA LEU A 131 -4.41 -10.33 22.93
C LEU A 131 -4.65 -10.80 21.49
N ALA A 132 -3.83 -10.35 20.54
CA ALA A 132 -3.92 -10.78 19.15
C ALA A 132 -3.76 -12.30 19.01
N THR A 133 -2.75 -12.89 19.67
CA THR A 133 -2.47 -14.34 19.62
C THR A 133 -3.65 -15.14 20.14
N LEU A 134 -4.19 -14.78 21.30
CA LEU A 134 -5.32 -15.47 21.92
C LEU A 134 -6.59 -15.35 21.08
N ALA A 135 -6.86 -14.17 20.51
CA ALA A 135 -8.01 -13.96 19.63
C ALA A 135 -7.93 -14.80 18.35
N ILE A 136 -6.75 -14.88 17.71
CA ILE A 136 -6.52 -15.72 16.53
C ILE A 136 -6.70 -17.20 16.87
N GLN A 137 -6.16 -17.67 18.00
CA GLN A 137 -6.35 -19.05 18.47
C GLN A 137 -7.82 -19.41 18.74
N LYS A 138 -8.65 -18.42 19.09
CA LYS A 138 -10.11 -18.59 19.23
C LYS A 138 -10.87 -18.55 17.89
N GLY A 139 -10.18 -18.27 16.78
CA GLY A 139 -10.75 -18.31 15.42
C GLY A 139 -10.98 -16.94 14.78
N ALA A 140 -10.48 -15.85 15.36
CA ALA A 140 -10.50 -14.54 14.69
C ALA A 140 -9.70 -14.59 13.38
N THR A 141 -10.17 -13.88 12.35
CA THR A 141 -9.48 -13.82 11.06
C THR A 141 -8.23 -12.97 11.19
N PHE A 142 -7.05 -13.57 10.95
CA PHE A 142 -5.77 -12.87 11.05
C PHE A 142 -5.44 -12.14 9.73
N ILE A 143 -5.37 -10.81 9.80
CA ILE A 143 -5.06 -9.93 8.67
C ILE A 143 -3.74 -9.20 8.92
N GLY A 144 -2.84 -9.27 7.95
CA GLY A 144 -1.62 -8.47 7.90
C GLY A 144 -1.77 -7.33 6.89
N THR A 145 -1.60 -6.07 7.32
CA THR A 145 -1.85 -4.93 6.43
C THR A 145 -0.87 -4.86 5.24
N ASN A 146 0.42 -5.15 5.46
CA ASN A 146 1.43 -5.22 4.41
C ASN A 146 2.62 -6.11 4.82
N PRO A 147 3.31 -6.76 3.87
CA PRO A 147 4.41 -7.69 4.15
C PRO A 147 5.76 -7.01 4.39
N ASP A 148 5.83 -5.68 4.37
CA ASP A 148 7.09 -4.93 4.41
C ASP A 148 7.85 -5.20 5.72
N LYS A 149 9.00 -5.88 5.61
CA LYS A 149 9.79 -6.32 6.76
C LYS A 149 10.45 -5.16 7.48
N ASN A 150 10.80 -4.10 6.75
CA ASN A 150 11.55 -2.96 7.25
C ASN A 150 10.93 -1.66 6.79
N ILE A 151 11.12 -0.60 7.58
CA ILE A 151 10.82 0.77 7.20
C ILE A 151 12.11 1.61 7.22
N PRO A 152 12.49 2.26 6.09
CA PRO A 152 13.63 3.16 6.06
C PRO A 152 13.37 4.42 6.89
N THR A 153 14.30 4.80 7.75
CA THR A 153 14.26 6.04 8.54
C THR A 153 15.64 6.70 8.62
N GLU A 154 15.72 7.92 9.12
CA GLU A 154 17.00 8.59 9.43
C GLU A 154 17.87 7.80 10.43
N ARG A 155 17.24 6.92 11.23
CA ARG A 155 17.93 6.03 12.20
C ARG A 155 18.43 4.72 11.56
N GLY A 156 18.13 4.49 10.29
CA GLY A 156 18.39 3.24 9.58
C GLY A 156 17.11 2.45 9.29
N LEU A 157 17.28 1.18 8.90
CA LEU A 157 16.19 0.25 8.63
C LEU A 157 15.60 -0.28 9.95
N LEU A 158 14.40 0.18 10.29
CA LEU A 158 13.68 -0.26 11.48
C LEU A 158 12.75 -1.44 11.12
N PRO A 159 12.23 -2.19 12.10
CA PRO A 159 11.18 -3.18 11.85
C PRO A 159 9.93 -2.53 11.24
N GLY A 160 9.43 -3.12 10.15
CA GLY A 160 8.17 -2.75 9.51
C GLY A 160 6.98 -3.58 10.02
N ALA A 161 5.81 -3.37 9.43
CA ALA A 161 4.60 -4.12 9.75
C ALA A 161 4.81 -5.64 9.61
N GLY A 162 5.49 -6.08 8.55
CA GLY A 162 5.79 -7.49 8.29
C GLY A 162 6.57 -8.16 9.43
N SER A 163 7.40 -7.41 10.16
CA SER A 163 8.12 -7.94 11.32
C SER A 163 7.20 -8.16 12.53
N LEU A 164 6.24 -7.26 12.77
CA LEU A 164 5.25 -7.43 13.84
C LEU A 164 4.26 -8.56 13.50
N ILE A 165 3.86 -8.63 12.23
CA ILE A 165 2.98 -9.69 11.71
C ILE A 165 3.66 -11.07 11.84
N ALA A 166 4.95 -11.18 11.49
CA ALA A 166 5.70 -12.43 11.61
C ALA A 166 5.80 -12.93 13.06
N MET A 167 5.83 -12.03 14.05
CA MET A 167 5.80 -12.41 15.47
C MET A 167 4.48 -13.10 15.84
N VAL A 168 3.35 -12.52 15.42
CA VAL A 168 2.02 -13.09 15.65
C VAL A 168 1.82 -14.39 14.86
N GLU A 169 2.25 -14.43 13.60
CA GLU A 169 2.23 -15.64 12.77
C GLU A 169 3.02 -16.78 13.44
N THR A 170 4.21 -16.49 13.97
CA THR A 170 5.04 -17.48 14.67
C THR A 170 4.35 -17.99 15.94
N ALA A 171 3.76 -17.11 16.74
CA ALA A 171 3.09 -17.46 17.99
C ALA A 171 1.79 -18.25 17.78
N THR A 172 1.08 -17.99 16.68
CA THR A 172 -0.20 -18.62 16.35
C THR A 172 -0.08 -19.80 15.40
N GLN A 173 1.07 -19.96 14.72
CA GLN A 173 1.27 -20.89 13.59
C GLN A 173 0.21 -20.73 12.48
N THR A 174 -0.38 -19.54 12.39
CA THR A 174 -1.46 -19.21 11.46
C THR A 174 -0.95 -18.14 10.50
N PRO A 175 -0.89 -18.41 9.19
CA PRO A 175 -0.46 -17.41 8.23
C PRO A 175 -1.49 -16.27 8.15
N PRO A 176 -1.06 -15.01 8.08
CA PRO A 176 -1.97 -13.88 7.88
C PRO A 176 -2.51 -13.86 6.45
N ILE A 177 -3.66 -13.22 6.28
CA ILE A 177 -4.10 -12.72 4.98
C ILE A 177 -3.43 -11.35 4.78
N PHE A 178 -2.43 -11.29 3.90
CA PHE A 178 -1.79 -10.03 3.56
C PHE A 178 -2.64 -9.21 2.57
N ILE A 179 -2.76 -7.91 2.84
CA ILE A 179 -3.62 -7.00 2.06
C ILE A 179 -2.82 -6.16 1.05
N GLY A 180 -1.77 -5.49 1.54
CA GLY A 180 -0.97 -4.54 0.77
C GLY A 180 -0.16 -5.18 -0.35
N LYS A 181 0.49 -4.34 -1.15
CA LYS A 181 1.34 -4.76 -2.27
C LYS A 181 2.43 -5.72 -1.77
N PRO A 182 2.74 -6.81 -2.49
CA PRO A 182 2.31 -7.13 -3.85
C PRO A 182 1.01 -7.95 -3.98
N GLU A 183 0.19 -8.04 -2.93
CA GLU A 183 -0.96 -8.93 -2.90
C GLU A 183 -2.11 -8.47 -3.81
N ALA A 184 -2.88 -9.43 -4.31
CA ALA A 184 -4.00 -9.19 -5.23
C ALA A 184 -5.09 -8.32 -4.62
N ILE A 185 -5.29 -8.39 -3.31
CA ILE A 185 -6.41 -7.74 -2.62
C ILE A 185 -6.37 -6.21 -2.81
N ILE A 186 -5.23 -5.56 -2.55
CA ILE A 186 -5.13 -4.11 -2.76
C ILE A 186 -5.22 -3.75 -4.24
N MET A 187 -4.63 -4.55 -5.14
CA MET A 187 -4.57 -4.26 -6.56
C MET A 187 -5.94 -4.37 -7.21
N ASP A 188 -6.68 -5.45 -6.95
CA ASP A 188 -8.01 -5.68 -7.47
C ASP A 188 -8.98 -4.60 -7.00
N LYS A 189 -8.89 -4.19 -5.73
CA LYS A 189 -9.72 -3.11 -5.19
C LYS A 189 -9.35 -1.75 -5.75
N ALA A 190 -8.06 -1.46 -5.94
CA ALA A 190 -7.61 -0.21 -6.56
C ALA A 190 -8.07 -0.11 -8.03
N VAL A 191 -7.97 -1.19 -8.81
CA VAL A 191 -8.49 -1.25 -10.18
C VAL A 191 -10.00 -1.09 -10.20
N ALA A 192 -10.73 -1.76 -9.30
CA ALA A 192 -12.17 -1.61 -9.19
C ALA A 192 -12.57 -0.16 -8.84
N HIS A 193 -11.80 0.51 -7.99
CA HIS A 193 -12.01 1.91 -7.64
C HIS A 193 -11.74 2.87 -8.81
N LEU A 194 -10.75 2.58 -9.66
CA LEU A 194 -10.55 3.29 -10.93
C LEU A 194 -11.70 3.09 -11.92
N GLY A 195 -12.44 1.99 -11.83
CA GLY A 195 -13.54 1.66 -12.74
C GLY A 195 -13.08 1.31 -14.16
N LEU A 196 -11.85 0.81 -14.31
CA LEU A 196 -11.24 0.46 -15.60
C LEU A 196 -10.93 -1.05 -15.69
N PRO A 197 -10.90 -1.62 -16.90
CA PRO A 197 -10.39 -2.97 -17.10
C PRO A 197 -8.88 -3.03 -16.83
N LYS A 198 -8.39 -4.14 -16.27
CA LYS A 198 -6.98 -4.30 -15.85
C LYS A 198 -6.00 -4.06 -17.00
N GLU A 199 -6.37 -4.44 -18.21
CA GLU A 199 -5.55 -4.33 -19.42
C GLU A 199 -5.31 -2.88 -19.85
N GLU A 200 -6.13 -1.94 -19.37
CA GLU A 200 -6.00 -0.50 -19.63
C GLU A 200 -5.34 0.24 -18.45
N VAL A 201 -4.91 -0.47 -17.41
CA VAL A 201 -4.27 0.10 -16.22
C VAL A 201 -2.80 -0.27 -16.19
N ILE A 202 -1.95 0.65 -15.72
CA ILE A 202 -0.53 0.41 -15.48
C ILE A 202 -0.15 0.72 -14.04
N MET A 203 0.67 -0.14 -13.43
CA MET A 203 1.27 0.07 -12.11
C MET A 203 2.63 0.77 -12.26
N VAL A 204 2.78 1.95 -11.67
CA VAL A 204 3.99 2.77 -11.69
C VAL A 204 4.62 2.75 -10.29
N GLY A 205 5.89 2.39 -10.20
CA GLY A 205 6.60 2.35 -8.92
C GLY A 205 8.11 2.17 -9.07
N ASP A 206 8.82 2.27 -7.96
CA ASP A 206 10.28 2.13 -7.88
C ASP A 206 10.73 0.85 -7.18
N ASN A 207 9.81 0.13 -6.51
CA ASN A 207 10.13 -1.08 -5.78
C ASN A 207 9.68 -2.34 -6.53
N TYR A 208 10.65 -3.17 -6.90
CA TYR A 208 10.38 -4.40 -7.65
C TYR A 208 9.57 -5.41 -6.84
N GLU A 209 9.87 -5.59 -5.55
CA GLU A 209 9.24 -6.61 -4.71
C GLU A 209 7.78 -6.30 -4.41
N THR A 210 7.41 -5.02 -4.37
CA THR A 210 6.04 -4.57 -4.15
C THR A 210 5.36 -4.15 -5.45
N ASP A 211 5.82 -3.11 -6.14
CA ASP A 211 5.09 -2.47 -7.23
C ASP A 211 5.11 -3.29 -8.52
N ILE A 212 6.30 -3.74 -8.91
CA ILE A 212 6.45 -4.51 -10.16
C ILE A 212 5.88 -5.91 -9.99
N CYS A 213 6.17 -6.56 -8.86
CA CYS A 213 5.53 -7.82 -8.51
C CYS A 213 4.01 -7.68 -8.38
N SER A 214 3.47 -6.53 -7.94
CA SER A 214 2.02 -6.28 -7.97
C SER A 214 1.49 -6.33 -9.40
N GLY A 215 2.18 -5.70 -10.35
CA GLY A 215 1.79 -5.75 -11.76
C GLY A 215 1.80 -7.18 -12.31
N ILE A 216 2.95 -7.83 -12.22
CA ILE A 216 3.20 -9.18 -12.72
C ILE A 216 2.18 -10.19 -12.17
N ARG A 217 2.01 -10.24 -10.84
CA ARG A 217 1.16 -11.26 -10.18
C ARG A 217 -0.33 -11.06 -10.45
N ASN A 218 -0.73 -9.84 -10.80
CA ASN A 218 -2.14 -9.47 -10.95
C ASN A 218 -2.56 -9.18 -12.39
N GLY A 219 -1.67 -9.41 -13.36
CA GLY A 219 -1.93 -9.21 -14.79
C GLY A 219 -2.08 -7.75 -15.19
N ILE A 220 -1.36 -6.85 -14.52
CA ILE A 220 -1.35 -5.41 -14.79
C ILE A 220 0.04 -5.06 -15.32
N ASP A 221 0.11 -4.33 -16.44
CA ASP A 221 1.39 -3.86 -16.95
C ASP A 221 2.09 -2.97 -15.93
N SER A 222 3.43 -2.97 -15.92
CA SER A 222 4.21 -2.25 -14.90
C SER A 222 5.29 -1.35 -15.50
N LEU A 223 5.44 -0.17 -14.91
CA LEU A 223 6.48 0.81 -15.21
C LEU A 223 7.39 0.96 -14.00
N LEU A 224 8.62 0.45 -14.11
CA LEU A 224 9.66 0.65 -13.09
C LEU A 224 10.38 1.98 -13.34
N VAL A 225 10.32 2.90 -12.38
CA VAL A 225 11.16 4.10 -12.36
C VAL A 225 12.36 3.91 -11.44
N LEU A 226 13.56 4.25 -11.93
CA LEU A 226 14.82 4.03 -11.21
C LEU A 226 15.21 5.19 -10.27
N SER A 227 14.21 5.77 -9.59
CA SER A 227 14.37 6.89 -8.65
C SER A 227 14.45 6.48 -7.17
N GLY A 228 14.09 5.23 -6.84
CA GLY A 228 13.92 4.80 -5.46
C GLY A 228 14.61 3.47 -5.13
N PHE A 229 13.85 2.50 -4.61
CA PHE A 229 14.33 1.31 -3.93
C PHE A 229 15.10 0.35 -4.83
N THR A 230 14.64 0.10 -6.05
CA THR A 230 15.29 -0.84 -6.97
C THR A 230 16.46 -0.17 -7.68
N PRO A 231 17.71 -0.58 -7.42
CA PRO A 231 18.85 0.05 -8.08
C PRO A 231 18.94 -0.38 -9.54
N LYS A 232 19.36 0.54 -10.42
CA LYS A 232 19.57 0.29 -11.86
C LYS A 232 20.43 -0.94 -12.16
N SER A 233 21.41 -1.23 -11.31
CA SER A 233 22.30 -2.39 -11.44
C SER A 233 21.60 -3.75 -11.20
N ALA A 234 20.46 -3.77 -10.52
CA ALA A 234 19.66 -4.97 -10.29
C ALA A 234 18.76 -5.34 -11.47
N VAL A 235 18.37 -4.36 -12.31
CA VAL A 235 17.41 -4.55 -13.42
C VAL A 235 17.76 -5.75 -14.33
N PRO A 236 19.02 -5.97 -14.77
CA PRO A 236 19.35 -7.11 -15.64
C PRO A 236 19.24 -8.48 -14.96
N ARG A 237 19.06 -8.53 -13.64
CA ARG A 237 19.00 -9.75 -12.82
C ARG A 237 17.63 -9.98 -12.21
N LEU A 238 16.64 -9.15 -12.53
CA LEU A 238 15.28 -9.33 -12.05
C LEU A 238 14.73 -10.66 -12.58
N PRO A 239 14.08 -11.48 -11.74
CA PRO A 239 13.52 -12.77 -12.15
C PRO A 239 12.55 -12.68 -13.34
N GLU A 240 11.73 -11.63 -13.35
CA GLU A 240 10.80 -11.32 -14.41
C GLU A 240 10.85 -9.81 -14.67
N PRO A 241 11.02 -9.36 -15.92
CA PRO A 241 11.18 -7.94 -16.20
C PRO A 241 9.84 -7.19 -16.06
N PRO A 242 9.85 -5.92 -15.59
CA PRO A 242 8.69 -5.03 -15.73
C PRO A 242 8.38 -4.80 -17.22
N THR A 243 7.15 -4.36 -17.53
CA THR A 243 6.74 -4.02 -18.90
C THR A 243 7.61 -2.90 -19.47
N TYR A 244 7.94 -1.90 -18.64
CA TYR A 244 8.81 -0.79 -18.99
C TYR A 244 9.76 -0.43 -17.85
N VAL A 245 10.92 0.13 -18.22
CA VAL A 245 11.90 0.68 -17.28
C VAL A 245 12.31 2.06 -17.78
N ILE A 246 12.28 3.07 -16.91
CA ILE A 246 12.74 4.43 -17.20
C ILE A 246 13.63 4.97 -16.08
N ASP A 247 14.56 5.86 -16.42
CA ASP A 247 15.40 6.52 -15.42
C ASP A 247 14.65 7.65 -14.71
N SER A 248 13.75 8.34 -15.42
CA SER A 248 12.93 9.44 -14.92
C SER A 248 11.51 9.36 -15.46
N LEU A 249 10.51 9.72 -14.64
CA LEU A 249 9.11 9.85 -15.07
C LEU A 249 8.90 10.85 -16.22
N ASP A 250 9.86 11.75 -16.48
CA ASP A 250 9.84 12.65 -17.65
C ASP A 250 10.00 11.92 -19.00
N GLU A 251 10.52 10.69 -18.99
CA GLU A 251 10.71 9.87 -20.19
C GLU A 251 9.41 9.15 -20.61
N TRP A 252 8.39 9.15 -19.76
CA TRP A 252 7.15 8.47 -20.04
C TRP A 252 6.30 9.24 -21.07
N ASP A 253 6.12 8.63 -22.24
CA ASP A 253 5.16 9.11 -23.23
C ASP A 253 3.78 8.50 -22.99
N PHE A 254 2.82 9.36 -22.63
CA PHE A 254 1.44 9.00 -22.36
C PHE A 254 0.65 8.65 -23.63
N ASP A 255 1.12 9.02 -24.83
CA ASP A 255 0.38 8.84 -26.07
C ASP A 255 0.62 7.45 -26.73
N GLN A 256 1.55 6.66 -26.18
CA GLN A 256 1.84 5.27 -26.55
C GLN A 256 0.60 4.37 -26.61
#